data_AF-A0A5J4YUH5-F1
#
_entry.id   AF-A0A5J4YUH5-F1
#
_cell.length_a   1.000
_cell.length_b   1.000
_cell.length_c   1.000
_cell.angle_alpha   90.00
_cell.angle_beta   90.00
_cell.angle_gamma   90.00
#
_symmetry.space_group_name_H-M   'P 1'
#
loop_
_entity.id
_entity.type
_entity.pdbx_description
1 polymer ?
#
loop_
_entity_poly.entity_id
_entity_poly.type
_entity_poly.pdbx_seq_one_letter_code
_entity_poly.pdbx_strand_id
1 'polypeptide(L)'
;MLEPAGLVAFVPDGAILLRLHGASELPMPSASALPFSSPDALRVSMTLPSGKTLTGMGIRKGVNLIVGGGFHGKVCLVPGFCVQRHTQDGRAVTTLDISPFISKLPFERATNGFSTADASGSTSQAANITEALEMGCDLLIFDEDTYATNFMYLDAVMSALVGKHKKPITPFLEHCYKAYDVSDEAKRISCTQGRGGAQQVSTAVLDNDAELSASLGSDRKIHLRSLAPAGGSKVYVRDMGRIQYGSEEFAINLRALEQLVELGQTRLIADAMHYVEMVSKQTAPVQDMKKLAVRVEAALDAKGLDAVAPSGWKGIGYYSRPRPIELAAAINRWRLLKVSIDASAKD
;
A
#
# COMPACT_ATOMS: atom_id res chain seq x y z
N MET A 1 14.62 15.08 5.00
CA MET A 1 14.11 16.21 5.82
C MET A 1 12.98 15.79 6.75
N LEU A 2 12.08 14.88 6.35
CA LEU A 2 11.02 14.38 7.24
C LEU A 2 11.58 13.47 8.35
N GLU A 3 12.40 12.48 8.01
CA GLU A 3 12.96 11.56 9.02
C GLU A 3 13.78 12.25 10.13
N PRO A 4 14.72 13.17 9.85
CA PRO A 4 15.44 13.87 10.92
C PRO A 4 14.53 14.72 11.82
N ALA A 5 13.35 15.11 11.33
CA ALA A 5 12.35 15.84 12.09
C ALA A 5 11.36 14.92 12.85
N GLY A 6 11.54 13.59 12.75
CA GLY A 6 10.62 12.61 13.35
C GLY A 6 9.24 12.56 12.69
N LEU A 7 9.14 13.01 11.43
CA LEU A 7 7.89 13.10 10.67
C LEU A 7 7.81 12.00 9.60
N VAL A 8 6.60 11.52 9.33
CA VAL A 8 6.27 10.62 8.21
C VAL A 8 5.61 11.37 7.04
N ALA A 9 4.96 12.50 7.33
CA ALA A 9 4.34 13.35 6.32
C ALA A 9 4.29 14.81 6.78
N PHE A 10 4.17 15.73 5.83
CA PHE A 10 4.04 17.16 6.07
C PHE A 10 3.02 17.76 5.10
N VAL A 11 2.06 18.53 5.61
CA VAL A 11 1.05 19.22 4.80
C VAL A 11 1.23 20.74 4.98
N PRO A 12 1.69 21.48 3.97
CA PRO A 12 1.96 22.91 4.10
C PRO A 12 0.67 23.72 4.32
N ASP A 13 0.75 24.76 5.15
CA ASP A 13 -0.30 25.77 5.29
C ASP A 13 -0.55 26.43 3.92
N GLY A 14 -1.82 26.64 3.59
CA GLY A 14 -2.27 27.19 2.31
C GLY A 14 -2.44 26.16 1.19
N ALA A 15 -2.16 24.87 1.43
CA ALA A 15 -2.35 23.82 0.41
C ALA A 15 -3.82 23.70 -0.02
N ILE A 16 -4.06 23.57 -1.33
CA ILE A 16 -5.38 23.21 -1.88
C ILE A 16 -5.41 21.70 -2.07
N LEU A 17 -6.05 21.00 -1.13
CA LEU A 17 -6.10 19.53 -1.12
C LEU A 17 -7.25 18.97 -1.97
N LEU A 18 -8.30 19.76 -2.16
CA LEU A 18 -9.45 19.37 -2.97
C LEU A 18 -9.10 19.40 -4.45
N ARG A 19 -9.49 18.34 -5.15
CA ARG A 19 -9.44 18.27 -6.61
C ARG A 19 -10.65 18.97 -7.22
N LEU A 20 -10.54 19.37 -8.48
CA LEU A 20 -11.60 20.02 -9.23
C LEU A 20 -12.88 19.17 -9.24
N HIS A 21 -12.75 17.86 -9.43
CA HIS A 21 -13.80 16.86 -9.28
C HIS A 21 -13.17 15.45 -9.27
N GLY A 22 -13.96 14.41 -9.00
CA GLY A 22 -13.45 13.03 -8.80
C GLY A 22 -12.64 12.44 -9.96
N ALA A 23 -12.88 12.88 -11.20
CA ALA A 23 -12.16 12.42 -12.39
C ALA A 23 -11.01 13.34 -12.87
N SER A 24 -10.66 14.40 -12.12
CA SER A 24 -9.59 15.34 -12.50
C SER A 24 -8.55 15.43 -11.40
N GLU A 25 -7.27 15.40 -11.79
CA GLU A 25 -6.14 15.62 -10.88
C GLU A 25 -5.81 17.11 -10.68
N LEU A 26 -6.51 18.02 -11.36
CA LEU A 26 -6.33 19.46 -11.18
C LEU A 26 -6.86 19.90 -9.81
N PRO A 27 -6.21 20.87 -9.14
CA PRO A 27 -6.72 21.42 -7.90
C PRO A 27 -8.06 22.15 -8.13
N MET A 28 -8.91 22.16 -7.11
CA MET A 28 -10.08 23.01 -7.07
C MET A 28 -9.64 24.49 -7.17
N PRO A 29 -10.37 25.35 -7.90
CA PRO A 29 -10.03 26.76 -7.98
C PRO A 29 -9.97 27.41 -6.60
N SER A 30 -8.91 28.19 -6.32
CA SER A 30 -8.68 28.79 -5.00
C SER A 30 -9.81 29.70 -4.51
N ALA A 31 -10.62 30.25 -5.42
CA ALA A 31 -11.79 31.05 -5.08
C ALA A 31 -12.91 30.23 -4.39
N SER A 32 -12.93 28.91 -4.60
CA SER A 32 -13.95 28.00 -4.08
C SER A 32 -13.40 26.96 -3.10
N ALA A 33 -12.07 26.89 -2.95
CA ALA A 33 -11.41 25.92 -2.08
C ALA A 33 -11.04 26.55 -0.74
N LEU A 34 -11.26 25.82 0.35
CA LEU A 34 -10.71 26.18 1.66
C LEU A 34 -9.23 25.78 1.72
N PRO A 35 -8.28 26.73 1.82
CA PRO A 35 -6.88 26.39 1.97
C PRO A 35 -6.62 25.67 3.29
N PHE A 36 -5.75 24.68 3.27
CA PHE A 36 -5.38 23.94 4.46
C PHE A 36 -4.75 24.85 5.51
N SER A 37 -5.14 24.68 6.78
CA SER A 37 -4.53 25.37 7.91
C SER A 37 -4.27 24.37 9.03
N SER A 38 -3.03 24.35 9.49
CA SER A 38 -2.52 23.40 10.46
C SER A 38 -3.01 23.73 11.87
N PRO A 39 -3.45 22.73 12.64
CA PRO A 39 -3.67 22.91 14.08
C PRO A 39 -2.36 23.28 14.79
N ASP A 40 -2.41 24.22 15.74
CA ASP A 40 -1.20 24.70 16.44
C ASP A 40 -0.40 23.57 17.10
N ALA A 41 -1.07 22.55 17.63
CA ALA A 41 -0.43 21.39 18.27
C ALA A 41 0.40 20.52 17.30
N LEU A 42 0.08 20.55 15.99
CA LEU A 42 0.78 19.79 14.96
C LEU A 42 1.58 20.68 14.01
N ARG A 43 1.56 22.00 14.22
CA ARG A 43 2.25 22.95 13.35
C ARG A 43 3.76 22.86 13.56
N VAL A 44 4.48 22.70 12.47
CA VAL A 44 5.95 22.68 12.42
C VAL A 44 6.44 23.55 11.26
N SER A 45 7.69 24.00 11.35
CA SER A 45 8.34 24.76 10.27
C SER A 45 9.52 23.97 9.70
N MET A 46 9.66 24.00 8.38
CA MET A 46 10.71 23.30 7.64
C MET A 46 11.43 24.27 6.70
N THR A 47 12.75 24.33 6.78
CA THR A 47 13.58 25.10 5.85
C THR A 47 13.98 24.21 4.67
N LEU A 48 13.64 24.64 3.46
CA LEU A 48 13.96 23.96 2.22
C LEU A 48 15.40 24.28 1.76
N PRO A 49 16.03 23.42 0.95
CA PRO A 49 17.35 23.71 0.35
C PRO A 49 17.39 25.01 -0.47
N SER A 50 16.23 25.49 -0.94
CA SER A 50 16.09 26.78 -1.63
C SER A 50 16.15 28.00 -0.71
N GLY A 51 16.27 27.82 0.60
CA GLY A 51 16.25 28.89 1.61
C GLY A 51 14.85 29.34 2.04
N LYS A 52 13.79 28.85 1.38
CA LYS A 52 12.40 29.11 1.80
C LYS A 52 12.07 28.33 3.06
N THR A 53 11.36 28.96 3.99
CA THR A 53 10.78 28.27 5.15
C THR A 53 9.29 28.08 4.91
N LEU A 54 8.81 26.84 5.04
CA LEU A 54 7.41 26.50 5.00
C LEU A 54 6.91 26.17 6.40
N THR A 55 5.66 26.52 6.69
CA THR A 55 4.96 26.17 7.92
C THR A 55 3.78 25.30 7.54
N GLY A 56 3.47 24.29 8.35
CA GLY A 56 2.43 23.31 8.04
C GLY A 56 2.28 22.23 9.10
N MET A 57 1.43 21.25 8.84
CA MET A 57 1.09 20.18 9.77
C MET A 57 2.12 19.06 9.60
N GLY A 58 2.87 18.78 10.66
CA GLY A 58 3.79 17.65 10.73
C GLY A 58 3.09 16.42 11.30
N ILE A 59 2.99 15.35 10.51
CA ILE A 59 2.49 14.05 10.96
C ILE A 59 3.69 13.25 11.48
N ARG A 60 3.68 12.91 12.77
CA ARG A 60 4.76 12.20 13.46
C ARG A 60 4.69 10.70 13.21
N LYS A 61 5.80 9.99 13.44
CA LYS A 61 5.81 8.51 13.51
C LYS A 61 4.80 7.99 14.55
N GLY A 62 4.30 6.78 14.33
CA GLY A 62 3.24 6.16 15.14
C GLY A 62 1.86 6.16 14.46
N VAL A 63 0.82 5.84 15.23
CA VAL A 63 -0.56 5.73 14.73
C VAL A 63 -1.25 7.09 14.72
N ASN A 64 -1.61 7.57 13.53
CA ASN A 64 -2.29 8.85 13.35
C ASN A 64 -3.72 8.62 12.88
N LEU A 65 -4.71 9.16 13.59
CA LEU A 65 -6.12 9.00 13.25
C LEU A 65 -6.72 10.33 12.76
N ILE A 66 -7.28 10.31 11.55
CA ILE A 66 -8.00 11.45 10.97
C ILE A 66 -9.50 11.19 11.12
N VAL A 67 -10.10 11.82 12.13
CA VAL A 67 -11.54 11.69 12.41
C VAL A 67 -12.34 12.86 11.84
N GLY A 68 -13.66 12.69 11.80
CA GLY A 68 -14.60 13.69 11.29
C GLY A 68 -15.84 13.04 10.65
N GLY A 69 -16.88 13.85 10.46
CA GLY A 69 -18.10 13.42 9.78
C GLY A 69 -17.86 13.01 8.32
N GLY A 70 -18.81 12.27 7.74
CA GLY A 70 -18.79 11.97 6.30
C GLY A 70 -18.74 13.25 5.46
N PHE A 71 -17.96 13.24 4.37
CA PHE A 71 -17.77 14.39 3.46
C PHE A 71 -17.10 15.63 4.05
N HIS A 72 -16.44 15.54 5.22
CA HIS A 72 -15.70 16.66 5.83
C HIS A 72 -14.20 16.71 5.44
N GLY A 73 -13.83 16.14 4.28
CA GLY A 73 -12.46 16.27 3.74
C GLY A 73 -11.40 15.30 4.29
N LYS A 74 -11.79 14.27 5.08
CA LYS A 74 -10.86 13.26 5.64
C LYS A 74 -9.97 12.61 4.58
N VAL A 75 -10.59 12.05 3.54
CA VAL A 75 -9.91 11.38 2.43
C VAL A 75 -9.02 12.34 1.63
N CYS A 76 -9.38 13.62 1.58
CA CYS A 76 -8.60 14.65 0.88
C CYS A 76 -7.31 15.04 1.62
N LEU A 77 -7.24 14.83 2.94
CA LEU A 77 -6.04 15.06 3.74
C LEU A 77 -4.98 13.97 3.58
N VAL A 78 -5.33 12.89 2.88
CA VAL A 78 -4.47 11.73 2.65
C VAL A 78 -4.09 11.65 1.16
N PRO A 79 -3.25 12.56 0.63
CA PRO A 79 -2.68 12.38 -0.69
C PRO A 79 -1.80 11.13 -0.72
N GLY A 80 -1.72 10.47 -1.88
CA GLY A 80 -1.30 9.08 -2.10
C GLY A 80 0.15 8.69 -1.77
N PHE A 81 0.61 8.93 -0.53
CA PHE A 81 2.00 8.77 -0.13
C PHE A 81 2.44 7.33 0.22
N CYS A 82 1.55 6.34 0.45
CA CYS A 82 1.99 4.96 0.70
C CYS A 82 0.92 3.89 0.39
N VAL A 83 1.30 2.63 0.60
CA VAL A 83 0.73 1.41 0.01
C VAL A 83 -0.73 1.14 0.39
N GLN A 84 -1.51 0.83 -0.66
CA GLN A 84 -2.74 0.04 -0.69
C GLN A 84 -3.81 0.29 0.39
N ARG A 85 -4.81 1.10 0.03
CA ARG A 85 -6.01 1.37 0.84
C ARG A 85 -7.11 0.29 0.75
N HIS A 86 -7.09 -0.53 -0.29
CA HIS A 86 -8.25 -1.31 -0.72
C HIS A 86 -8.13 -2.80 -0.44
N THR A 87 -9.23 -3.40 -0.01
CA THR A 87 -9.48 -4.83 -0.19
C THR A 87 -9.46 -5.19 -1.68
N GLN A 88 -9.06 -6.41 -1.99
CA GLN A 88 -9.01 -6.89 -3.36
C GLN A 88 -9.57 -8.31 -3.46
N ASP A 89 -10.87 -8.40 -3.30
CA ASP A 89 -11.60 -9.65 -3.50
C ASP A 89 -11.29 -10.21 -4.89
N GLY A 90 -10.98 -11.50 -4.97
CA GLY A 90 -10.63 -12.18 -6.22
C GLY A 90 -9.16 -12.12 -6.63
N ARG A 91 -8.28 -11.39 -5.91
CA ARG A 91 -6.84 -11.40 -6.25
C ARG A 91 -6.20 -12.75 -5.90
N ALA A 92 -5.17 -13.10 -6.66
CA ALA A 92 -4.29 -14.20 -6.28
C ALA A 92 -3.31 -13.77 -5.17
N VAL A 93 -2.95 -14.74 -4.33
CA VAL A 93 -1.88 -14.66 -3.34
C VAL A 93 -1.09 -15.96 -3.42
N THR A 94 0.24 -15.87 -3.46
CA THR A 94 1.12 -17.04 -3.61
C THR A 94 2.15 -17.09 -2.50
N THR A 95 2.07 -18.14 -1.67
CA THR A 95 3.01 -18.53 -0.62
C THR A 95 3.43 -17.34 0.25
N LEU A 96 2.49 -16.84 1.05
CA LEU A 96 2.68 -15.67 1.91
C LEU A 96 2.31 -16.00 3.36
N ASP A 97 3.08 -15.51 4.32
CA ASP A 97 2.71 -15.61 5.73
C ASP A 97 1.73 -14.50 6.12
N ILE A 98 0.48 -14.89 6.32
CA ILE A 98 -0.59 -14.01 6.84
C ILE A 98 -0.97 -14.38 8.28
N SER A 99 -0.22 -15.30 8.92
CA SER A 99 -0.50 -15.80 10.26
C SER A 99 -0.53 -14.73 11.36
N PRO A 100 0.21 -13.60 11.25
CA PRO A 100 0.09 -12.53 12.24
C PRO A 100 -1.31 -11.92 12.32
N PHE A 101 -2.05 -11.90 11.20
CA PHE A 101 -3.40 -11.35 11.15
C PHE A 101 -4.50 -12.43 11.14
N ILE A 102 -4.21 -13.61 10.59
CA ILE A 102 -5.20 -14.68 10.41
C ILE A 102 -4.61 -15.98 10.94
N SER A 103 -5.08 -16.43 12.10
CA SER A 103 -4.54 -17.60 12.80
C SER A 103 -5.14 -18.92 12.30
N LYS A 104 -6.38 -18.90 11.83
CA LYS A 104 -7.10 -20.09 11.36
C LYS A 104 -7.92 -19.79 10.13
N LEU A 105 -7.88 -20.70 9.16
CA LEU A 105 -8.72 -20.66 7.97
C LEU A 105 -9.66 -21.88 7.94
N PRO A 106 -10.78 -21.80 7.20
CA PRO A 106 -11.61 -22.96 6.94
C PRO A 106 -10.79 -24.11 6.35
N PHE A 107 -11.16 -25.35 6.69
CA PHE A 107 -10.48 -26.57 6.22
C PHE A 107 -9.00 -26.67 6.65
N GLU A 108 -8.61 -26.01 7.74
CA GLU A 108 -7.26 -26.08 8.32
C GLU A 108 -6.15 -25.71 7.34
N ARG A 109 -6.47 -24.83 6.38
CA ARG A 109 -5.46 -24.29 5.46
C ARG A 109 -4.38 -23.54 6.22
N ALA A 110 -3.13 -23.77 5.83
CA ALA A 110 -1.98 -23.11 6.42
C ALA A 110 -1.99 -21.59 6.15
N THR A 111 -1.66 -20.81 7.17
CA THR A 111 -1.60 -19.33 7.12
C THR A 111 -0.17 -18.81 7.01
N ASN A 112 0.84 -19.63 7.32
CA ASN A 112 2.28 -19.34 7.19
C ASN A 112 2.87 -19.60 5.79
N GLY A 113 2.03 -20.03 4.85
CA GLY A 113 2.35 -20.29 3.45
C GLY A 113 1.10 -20.14 2.59
N PHE A 114 0.25 -19.18 2.95
CA PHE A 114 -1.07 -19.01 2.37
C PHE A 114 -0.99 -18.78 0.87
N SER A 115 -1.80 -19.53 0.13
CA SER A 115 -1.95 -19.42 -1.32
C SER A 115 -3.41 -19.55 -1.71
N THR A 116 -3.88 -18.69 -2.61
CA THR A 116 -5.23 -18.75 -3.18
C THR A 116 -5.27 -18.08 -4.54
N ALA A 117 -6.16 -18.55 -5.43
CA ALA A 117 -6.49 -17.86 -6.67
C ALA A 117 -7.62 -16.83 -6.51
N ASP A 118 -8.28 -16.84 -5.35
CA ASP A 118 -9.48 -16.06 -5.03
C ASP A 118 -9.44 -15.67 -3.54
N ALA A 119 -8.78 -14.56 -3.23
CA ALA A 119 -8.70 -14.04 -1.87
C ALA A 119 -9.99 -13.29 -1.50
N SER A 120 -10.46 -13.47 -0.26
CA SER A 120 -11.50 -12.61 0.35
C SER A 120 -10.94 -11.24 0.74
N GLY A 121 -11.80 -10.28 1.10
CA GLY A 121 -11.38 -8.95 1.55
C GLY A 121 -10.36 -8.97 2.70
N SER A 122 -10.61 -9.71 3.77
CA SER A 122 -9.68 -9.81 4.91
C SER A 122 -8.34 -10.46 4.54
N THR A 123 -8.37 -11.57 3.80
CA THR A 123 -7.14 -12.28 3.37
C THR A 123 -6.33 -11.48 2.36
N SER A 124 -7.00 -10.73 1.47
CA SER A 124 -6.32 -9.87 0.50
C SER A 124 -5.69 -8.66 1.18
N GLN A 125 -6.35 -8.10 2.21
CA GLN A 125 -5.80 -7.01 3.00
C GLN A 125 -4.60 -7.45 3.87
N ALA A 126 -4.70 -8.61 4.53
CA ALA A 126 -3.57 -9.23 5.21
C ALA A 126 -2.38 -9.41 4.26
N ALA A 127 -2.64 -9.93 3.05
CA ALA A 127 -1.60 -10.10 2.04
C ALA A 127 -0.99 -8.77 1.59
N ASN A 128 -1.81 -7.74 1.35
CA ASN A 128 -1.31 -6.41 0.95
C ASN A 128 -0.35 -5.83 2.00
N ILE A 129 -0.67 -5.98 3.29
CA ILE A 129 0.17 -5.48 4.39
C ILE A 129 1.48 -6.26 4.47
N THR A 130 1.43 -7.60 4.47
CA THR A 130 2.65 -8.43 4.50
C THR A 130 3.54 -8.16 3.28
N GLU A 131 2.98 -8.06 2.08
CA GLU A 131 3.72 -7.73 0.85
C GLU A 131 4.37 -6.33 0.91
N ALA A 132 3.67 -5.35 1.50
CA ALA A 132 4.21 -4.00 1.68
C ALA A 132 5.39 -4.00 2.65
N LEU A 133 5.25 -4.72 3.77
CA LEU A 133 6.29 -4.84 4.80
C LEU A 133 7.51 -5.62 4.30
N GLU A 134 7.30 -6.68 3.49
CA GLU A 134 8.38 -7.39 2.80
C GLU A 134 9.24 -6.45 1.94
N MET A 135 8.61 -5.45 1.32
CA MET A 135 9.30 -4.42 0.53
C MET A 135 9.96 -3.33 1.38
N GLY A 136 9.78 -3.34 2.70
CA GLY A 136 10.28 -2.34 3.64
C GLY A 136 9.46 -1.06 3.63
N CYS A 137 8.13 -1.17 3.56
CA CYS A 137 7.26 -0.01 3.64
C CYS A 137 7.20 0.53 5.09
N ASP A 138 7.56 1.80 5.26
CA ASP A 138 7.63 2.46 6.58
C ASP A 138 6.35 3.24 6.96
N LEU A 139 5.36 3.27 6.08
CA LEU A 139 4.09 3.96 6.30
C LEU A 139 2.97 3.13 5.68
N LEU A 140 1.90 2.88 6.45
CA LEU A 140 0.67 2.27 5.95
C LEU A 140 -0.47 3.28 6.13
N ILE A 141 -1.33 3.39 5.11
CA ILE A 141 -2.46 4.30 5.10
C ILE A 141 -3.72 3.46 4.90
N PHE A 142 -4.68 3.64 5.79
CA PHE A 142 -5.97 2.99 5.74
C PHE A 142 -7.07 4.03 5.58
N ASP A 143 -8.07 3.69 4.78
CA ASP A 143 -9.32 4.43 4.67
C ASP A 143 -10.47 3.49 5.01
N GLU A 144 -11.35 3.94 5.89
CA GLU A 144 -12.47 3.15 6.41
C GLU A 144 -13.46 2.72 5.35
N ASP A 145 -13.64 3.55 4.35
CA ASP A 145 -14.60 3.28 3.29
C ASP A 145 -14.11 2.16 2.34
N THR A 146 -12.84 1.74 2.43
CA THR A 146 -12.20 0.83 1.44
C THR A 146 -11.57 -0.43 2.04
N TYR A 147 -11.62 -0.63 3.35
CA TYR A 147 -11.05 -1.80 4.02
C TYR A 147 -12.08 -2.88 4.37
N ALA A 148 -11.60 -4.07 4.74
CA ALA A 148 -12.44 -5.12 5.29
C ALA A 148 -12.73 -4.79 6.77
N THR A 149 -13.99 -4.47 7.09
CA THR A 149 -14.41 -4.07 8.43
C THR A 149 -14.01 -5.08 9.50
N ASN A 150 -14.19 -6.37 9.21
CA ASN A 150 -13.83 -7.48 10.10
C ASN A 150 -12.31 -7.68 10.27
N PHE A 151 -11.50 -7.11 9.39
CA PHE A 151 -10.05 -7.08 9.51
C PHE A 151 -9.60 -5.93 10.41
N MET A 152 -10.32 -4.80 10.43
CA MET A 152 -9.90 -3.62 11.18
C MET A 152 -10.33 -3.65 12.64
N TYR A 153 -11.57 -4.02 12.92
CA TYR A 153 -12.07 -4.10 14.30
C TYR A 153 -12.99 -5.30 14.51
N LEU A 154 -13.14 -5.67 15.78
CA LEU A 154 -14.10 -6.67 16.21
C LEU A 154 -14.96 -6.10 17.34
N ASP A 155 -16.27 -6.17 17.17
CA ASP A 155 -17.22 -5.74 18.17
C ASP A 155 -17.31 -6.72 19.36
N ALA A 156 -17.59 -6.20 20.56
CA ALA A 156 -17.68 -7.00 21.78
C ALA A 156 -18.84 -8.01 21.73
N VAL A 157 -19.98 -7.66 21.13
CA VAL A 157 -21.13 -8.56 20.96
C VAL A 157 -20.77 -9.68 20.01
N MET A 158 -20.13 -9.37 18.88
CA MET A 158 -19.64 -10.39 17.93
C MET A 158 -18.59 -11.29 18.57
N SER A 159 -17.67 -10.72 19.37
CA SER A 159 -16.69 -11.49 20.14
C SER A 159 -17.36 -12.43 21.15
N ALA A 160 -18.44 -12.01 21.79
CA ALA A 160 -19.21 -12.85 22.72
C ALA A 160 -19.95 -13.98 21.99
N LEU A 161 -20.50 -13.70 20.80
CA LEU A 161 -21.21 -14.69 19.98
C LEU A 161 -20.29 -15.77 19.40
N VAL A 162 -19.14 -15.38 18.85
CA VAL A 162 -18.18 -16.32 18.23
C VAL A 162 -17.39 -17.10 19.29
N GLY A 163 -17.17 -16.50 20.47
CA GLY A 163 -16.37 -17.05 21.55
C GLY A 163 -14.86 -16.82 21.35
N LYS A 164 -14.14 -16.48 22.43
CA LYS A 164 -12.71 -16.07 22.38
C LYS A 164 -11.79 -17.11 21.72
N HIS A 165 -12.07 -18.41 21.86
CA HIS A 165 -11.23 -19.49 21.33
C HIS A 165 -11.46 -19.82 19.84
N LYS A 166 -12.44 -19.17 19.20
CA LYS A 166 -12.82 -19.42 17.80
C LYS A 166 -12.55 -18.23 16.88
N LYS A 167 -11.88 -17.17 17.35
CA LYS A 167 -11.55 -15.99 16.53
C LYS A 167 -10.50 -16.36 15.47
N PRO A 168 -10.84 -16.47 14.17
CA PRO A 168 -9.88 -16.86 13.15
C PRO A 168 -9.02 -15.67 12.69
N ILE A 169 -9.54 -14.44 12.85
CA ILE A 169 -8.92 -13.18 12.47
C ILE A 169 -8.58 -12.40 13.74
N THR A 170 -7.32 -11.96 13.82
CA THR A 170 -6.86 -10.95 14.79
C THR A 170 -7.00 -9.58 14.12
N PRO A 171 -7.88 -8.69 14.61
CA PRO A 171 -8.06 -7.38 14.01
C PRO A 171 -6.77 -6.56 13.99
N PHE A 172 -6.53 -5.82 12.92
CA PHE A 172 -5.34 -5.00 12.72
C PHE A 172 -5.11 -4.02 13.89
N LEU A 173 -6.18 -3.40 14.37
CA LEU A 173 -6.08 -2.46 15.49
C LEU A 173 -5.56 -3.14 16.77
N GLU A 174 -5.80 -4.44 17.00
CA GLU A 174 -5.23 -5.12 18.18
C GLU A 174 -3.70 -5.17 18.19
N HIS A 175 -3.04 -5.02 17.03
CA HIS A 175 -1.57 -4.99 16.91
C HIS A 175 -0.96 -3.62 17.19
N CYS A 176 -1.66 -2.53 16.86
CA CYS A 176 -1.07 -1.19 16.81
C CYS A 176 -1.85 -0.13 17.61
N TYR A 177 -3.08 -0.43 18.04
CA TYR A 177 -3.98 0.56 18.61
C TYR A 177 -4.90 0.00 19.71
N LYS A 178 -4.86 0.62 20.89
CA LYS A 178 -5.82 0.34 21.95
C LYS A 178 -6.95 1.37 21.90
N ALA A 179 -8.15 0.94 21.49
CA ALA A 179 -9.32 1.79 21.50
C ALA A 179 -9.74 2.16 22.93
N TYR A 180 -10.13 3.42 23.13
CA TYR A 180 -10.74 3.92 24.36
C TYR A 180 -12.20 4.29 24.08
N ASP A 181 -13.10 3.94 24.99
CA ASP A 181 -14.49 4.38 24.90
C ASP A 181 -14.57 5.87 25.25
N VAL A 182 -14.79 6.67 24.23
CA VAL A 182 -15.01 8.12 24.33
C VAL A 182 -16.41 8.49 23.84
N SER A 183 -17.35 7.54 23.83
CA SER A 183 -18.67 7.71 23.21
C SER A 183 -19.43 8.90 23.78
N ASP A 184 -19.39 9.12 25.09
CA ASP A 184 -20.10 10.23 25.73
C ASP A 184 -19.42 11.58 25.49
N GLU A 185 -18.08 11.59 25.40
CA GLU A 185 -17.31 12.75 24.99
C GLU A 185 -17.61 13.13 23.54
N ALA A 186 -17.58 12.15 22.64
CA ALA A 186 -17.87 12.33 21.22
C ALA A 186 -19.30 12.82 20.99
N LYS A 187 -20.29 12.27 21.71
CA LYS A 187 -21.68 12.76 21.69
C LYS A 187 -21.75 14.21 22.14
N ARG A 188 -21.07 14.58 23.23
CA ARG A 188 -21.07 15.96 23.74
C ARG A 188 -20.44 16.93 22.74
N ILE A 189 -19.27 16.58 22.20
CA ILE A 189 -18.59 17.35 21.14
C ILE A 189 -19.51 17.50 19.93
N SER A 190 -20.13 16.41 19.47
CA SER A 190 -21.05 16.42 18.32
C SER A 190 -22.32 17.25 18.57
N CYS A 191 -22.80 17.36 19.81
CA CYS A 191 -23.91 18.25 20.16
C CYS A 191 -23.49 19.73 20.18
N THR A 192 -22.24 20.02 20.55
CA THR A 192 -21.72 21.39 20.61
C THR A 192 -21.16 21.91 19.29
N GLN A 193 -20.62 21.05 18.44
CA GLN A 193 -20.16 21.40 17.11
C GLN A 193 -21.34 21.29 16.13
N GLY A 194 -21.94 22.44 15.78
CA GLY A 194 -22.86 22.50 14.65
C GLY A 194 -22.21 21.98 13.35
N ARG A 195 -23.02 21.60 12.36
CA ARG A 195 -22.56 21.16 11.03
C ARG A 195 -21.55 22.17 10.47
N GLY A 196 -20.25 21.83 10.49
CA GLY A 196 -19.16 22.73 10.10
C GLY A 196 -18.00 22.87 11.10
N GLY A 197 -17.96 22.07 12.18
CA GLY A 197 -16.85 22.08 13.15
C GLY A 197 -15.48 21.74 12.54
N ALA A 198 -14.44 22.42 13.02
CA ALA A 198 -13.05 22.23 12.60
C ALA A 198 -12.58 20.77 12.83
N GLN A 199 -11.86 20.24 11.85
CA GLN A 199 -11.31 18.89 11.87
C GLN A 199 -10.36 18.72 13.06
N GLN A 200 -10.68 17.82 14.00
CA GLN A 200 -9.74 17.39 15.03
C GLN A 200 -8.91 16.23 14.48
N VAL A 201 -7.62 16.47 14.27
CA VAL A 201 -6.64 15.40 14.05
C VAL A 201 -6.09 15.03 15.42
N SER A 202 -6.43 13.84 15.91
CA SER A 202 -5.83 13.29 17.13
C SER A 202 -4.67 12.38 16.72
N THR A 203 -3.46 12.73 17.11
CA THR A 203 -2.28 11.88 16.94
C THR A 203 -2.06 11.10 18.24
N ALA A 204 -2.19 9.78 18.18
CA ALA A 204 -1.85 8.90 19.29
C ALA A 204 -0.50 8.25 18.98
N VAL A 205 0.59 8.84 19.48
CA VAL A 205 1.92 8.25 19.35
C VAL A 205 1.94 6.99 20.23
N LEU A 206 1.79 5.83 19.60
CA LEU A 206 1.96 4.53 20.22
C LEU A 206 3.25 3.93 19.67
N ASP A 207 4.28 3.85 20.52
CA ASP A 207 5.55 3.20 20.20
C ASP A 207 5.36 1.69 20.28
N ASN A 208 5.09 1.03 19.14
CA ASN A 208 5.09 -0.44 19.06
C ASN A 208 5.66 -0.98 17.72
N ASP A 209 6.42 -0.15 16.98
CA ASP A 209 6.85 -0.42 15.60
C ASP A 209 7.83 -1.62 15.46
N ALA A 210 8.55 -1.99 16.52
CA ALA A 210 9.62 -2.99 16.44
C ALA A 210 9.13 -4.45 16.37
N GLU A 211 8.01 -4.79 17.01
CA GLU A 211 7.58 -6.20 17.11
C GLU A 211 6.87 -6.70 15.84
N LEU A 212 6.06 -5.85 15.18
CA LEU A 212 5.33 -6.25 13.97
C LEU A 212 6.27 -6.37 12.77
N SER A 213 7.21 -5.45 12.62
CA SER A 213 8.19 -5.47 11.52
C SER A 213 9.21 -6.61 11.66
N ALA A 214 9.67 -6.92 12.88
CA ALA A 214 10.59 -8.02 13.14
C ALA A 214 9.95 -9.41 13.03
N SER A 215 8.64 -9.54 13.29
CA SER A 215 7.91 -10.81 13.17
C SER A 215 7.47 -11.14 11.73
N LEU A 216 7.58 -10.19 10.80
CA LEU A 216 7.10 -10.30 9.41
C LEU A 216 8.23 -10.45 8.37
N GLY A 217 9.41 -10.92 8.80
CA GLY A 217 10.50 -11.28 7.89
C GLY A 217 10.03 -12.28 6.81
N SER A 218 10.33 -11.98 5.54
CA SER A 218 9.91 -12.82 4.42
C SER A 218 11.07 -13.70 3.95
N ASP A 219 10.90 -15.02 4.09
CA ASP A 219 11.79 -16.04 3.54
C ASP A 219 11.41 -16.42 2.09
N ARG A 220 10.54 -15.62 1.44
CA ARG A 220 10.00 -15.90 0.11
C ARG A 220 11.06 -15.73 -0.96
N LYS A 221 11.23 -16.76 -1.78
CA LYS A 221 12.07 -16.75 -2.98
C LYS A 221 11.19 -16.82 -4.22
N ILE A 222 11.21 -15.75 -5.01
CA ILE A 222 10.47 -15.63 -6.26
C ILE A 222 11.17 -16.39 -7.37
N HIS A 223 10.49 -17.36 -7.99
CA HIS A 223 11.01 -18.05 -9.17
C HIS A 223 10.91 -17.14 -10.39
N LEU A 224 12.04 -16.62 -10.87
CA LEU A 224 12.06 -15.60 -11.91
C LEU A 224 11.45 -16.07 -13.25
N ARG A 225 11.61 -17.37 -13.58
CA ARG A 225 10.99 -17.97 -14.78
C ARG A 225 9.47 -18.06 -14.72
N SER A 226 8.87 -17.93 -13.53
CA SER A 226 7.41 -17.91 -13.39
C SER A 226 6.78 -16.59 -13.82
N LEU A 227 7.59 -15.54 -14.01
CA LEU A 227 7.13 -14.23 -14.49
C LEU A 227 6.91 -14.19 -16.01
N ALA A 228 7.30 -15.25 -16.73
CA ALA A 228 7.05 -15.35 -18.17
C ALA A 228 5.58 -15.68 -18.43
N PRO A 229 4.91 -14.95 -19.35
CA PRO A 229 3.65 -15.42 -19.90
C PRO A 229 3.88 -16.72 -20.69
N ALA A 230 2.99 -17.70 -20.53
CA ALA A 230 3.13 -18.99 -21.19
C ALA A 230 3.22 -18.83 -22.72
N GLY A 231 4.35 -19.21 -23.32
CA GLY A 231 4.51 -19.25 -24.78
C GLY A 231 4.79 -17.91 -25.47
N GLY A 232 5.33 -16.90 -24.79
CA GLY A 232 5.71 -15.63 -25.44
C GLY A 232 4.51 -14.77 -25.84
N SER A 233 3.47 -14.78 -25.00
CA SER A 233 2.23 -14.05 -25.26
C SER A 233 2.48 -12.55 -25.43
N LYS A 234 1.74 -11.91 -26.34
CA LYS A 234 1.76 -10.45 -26.50
C LYS A 234 1.29 -9.77 -25.22
N VAL A 235 1.99 -8.71 -24.84
CA VAL A 235 1.65 -7.88 -23.67
C VAL A 235 0.91 -6.64 -24.15
N TYR A 236 -0.20 -6.31 -23.51
CA TYR A 236 -0.97 -5.10 -23.79
C TYR A 236 -1.21 -4.30 -22.51
N VAL A 237 -0.90 -3.00 -22.58
CA VAL A 237 -1.17 -2.04 -21.52
C VAL A 237 -1.93 -0.86 -22.13
N ARG A 238 -3.24 -0.81 -21.90
CA ARG A 238 -4.15 0.19 -22.48
C ARG A 238 -4.63 1.23 -21.47
N ASP A 239 -4.58 0.90 -20.18
CA ASP A 239 -4.95 1.77 -19.08
C ASP A 239 -4.00 1.57 -17.89
N MET A 240 -4.12 2.41 -16.86
CA MET A 240 -3.23 2.38 -15.69
C MET A 240 -3.49 1.18 -14.77
N GLY A 241 -4.73 0.67 -14.77
CA GLY A 241 -5.21 -0.32 -13.81
C GLY A 241 -5.10 -1.76 -14.31
N ARG A 242 -4.48 -2.02 -15.47
CA ARG A 242 -4.43 -3.37 -16.03
C ARG A 242 -3.24 -3.63 -16.93
N ILE A 243 -2.62 -4.79 -16.75
CA ILE A 243 -1.65 -5.38 -17.70
C ILE A 243 -2.23 -6.69 -18.22
N GLN A 244 -2.34 -6.85 -19.54
CA GLN A 244 -2.85 -8.07 -20.16
C GLN A 244 -1.73 -8.86 -20.82
N TYR A 245 -1.58 -10.14 -20.45
CA TYR A 245 -0.64 -11.06 -21.06
C TYR A 245 -1.40 -12.11 -21.89
N GLY A 246 -1.42 -11.98 -23.22
CA GLY A 246 -2.18 -12.89 -24.07
C GLY A 246 -3.68 -12.79 -23.84
N SER A 247 -4.25 -13.75 -23.10
CA SER A 247 -5.69 -13.83 -22.80
C SER A 247 -6.09 -13.02 -21.55
N GLU A 248 -7.39 -12.83 -21.36
CA GLU A 248 -7.96 -12.13 -20.21
C GLU A 248 -7.68 -12.84 -18.87
N GLU A 249 -7.51 -14.17 -18.91
CA GLU A 249 -7.22 -15.02 -17.74
C GLU A 249 -5.89 -14.64 -17.06
N PHE A 250 -4.90 -14.23 -17.86
CA PHE A 250 -3.59 -13.81 -17.37
C PHE A 250 -3.47 -12.29 -17.30
N ALA A 251 -4.57 -11.58 -17.08
CA ALA A 251 -4.49 -10.16 -16.79
C ALA A 251 -4.11 -9.90 -15.32
N ILE A 252 -3.19 -8.96 -15.12
CA ILE A 252 -2.89 -8.41 -13.81
C ILE A 252 -3.79 -7.19 -13.59
N ASN A 253 -4.65 -7.26 -12.58
CA ASN A 253 -5.49 -6.15 -12.15
C ASN A 253 -4.72 -5.28 -11.15
N LEU A 254 -4.44 -4.04 -11.54
CA LEU A 254 -3.70 -3.04 -10.76
C LEU A 254 -4.61 -1.90 -10.29
N ARG A 255 -5.94 -1.97 -10.45
CA ARG A 255 -6.86 -0.89 -10.09
C ARG A 255 -6.81 -0.48 -8.62
N ALA A 256 -6.44 -1.40 -7.73
CA ALA A 256 -6.26 -1.09 -6.31
C ALA A 256 -4.90 -0.46 -5.98
N LEU A 257 -3.97 -0.39 -6.95
CA LEU A 257 -2.72 0.36 -6.85
C LEU A 257 -2.98 1.81 -7.28
N GLU A 258 -3.78 2.53 -6.49
CA GLU A 258 -4.19 3.90 -6.77
C GLU A 258 -3.05 4.92 -6.82
N GLN A 259 -1.85 4.51 -6.42
CA GLN A 259 -0.64 5.32 -6.48
C GLN A 259 0.01 5.33 -7.87
N LEU A 260 -0.43 4.43 -8.75
CA LEU A 260 -0.14 4.52 -10.17
C LEU A 260 -0.96 5.67 -10.76
N VAL A 261 -0.26 6.75 -11.11
CA VAL A 261 -0.86 8.00 -11.59
C VAL A 261 -0.65 8.21 -13.09
N GLU A 262 0.22 7.41 -13.71
CA GLU A 262 0.48 7.50 -15.15
C GLU A 262 0.51 6.14 -15.85
N LEU A 263 -0.01 6.11 -17.07
CA LEU A 263 0.03 4.93 -17.96
C LEU A 263 1.48 4.48 -18.25
N GLY A 264 2.43 5.40 -18.28
CA GLY A 264 3.84 5.11 -18.50
C GLY A 264 4.45 4.23 -17.39
N GLN A 265 3.96 4.35 -16.15
CA GLN A 265 4.38 3.50 -15.03
C GLN A 265 3.92 2.07 -15.25
N THR A 266 2.64 1.87 -15.59
CA THR A 266 2.07 0.55 -15.85
C THR A 266 2.76 -0.15 -17.04
N ARG A 267 3.11 0.61 -18.08
CA ARG A 267 3.90 0.10 -19.22
C ARG A 267 5.29 -0.35 -18.79
N LEU A 268 6.01 0.49 -18.05
CA LEU A 268 7.34 0.13 -17.55
C LEU A 268 7.29 -1.08 -16.63
N ILE A 269 6.29 -1.19 -15.75
CA ILE A 269 6.10 -2.39 -14.89
C ILE A 269 5.98 -3.66 -15.75
N ALA A 270 5.15 -3.62 -16.80
CA ALA A 270 4.94 -4.77 -17.67
C ALA A 270 6.23 -5.23 -18.36
N ASP A 271 7.02 -4.27 -18.86
CA ASP A 271 8.30 -4.54 -19.52
C ASP A 271 9.41 -4.91 -18.52
N ALA A 272 9.40 -4.35 -17.31
CA ALA A 272 10.30 -4.73 -16.22
C ALA A 272 10.09 -6.18 -15.79
N MET A 273 8.85 -6.67 -15.73
CA MET A 273 8.57 -8.09 -15.46
C MET A 273 9.19 -8.99 -16.55
N HIS A 274 9.10 -8.59 -17.82
CA HIS A 274 9.72 -9.33 -18.92
C HIS A 274 11.26 -9.25 -18.86
N TYR A 275 11.82 -8.08 -18.57
CA TYR A 275 13.24 -7.87 -18.37
C TYR A 275 13.80 -8.80 -17.28
N VAL A 276 13.15 -8.87 -16.12
CA VAL A 276 13.54 -9.74 -15.00
C VAL A 276 13.58 -11.21 -15.42
N GLU A 277 12.59 -11.67 -16.18
CA GLU A 277 12.58 -13.03 -16.73
C GLU A 277 13.73 -13.24 -17.72
N MET A 278 13.98 -12.30 -18.63
CA MET A 278 15.04 -12.39 -19.61
C MET A 278 16.42 -12.51 -18.96
N VAL A 279 16.72 -11.67 -17.96
CA VAL A 279 17.99 -11.73 -17.21
C VAL A 279 18.05 -12.90 -16.22
N SER A 280 16.93 -13.57 -15.93
CA SER A 280 16.93 -14.77 -15.08
C SER A 280 17.74 -15.92 -15.67
N LYS A 281 17.93 -15.96 -17.00
CA LYS A 281 18.78 -16.96 -17.67
C LYS A 281 20.26 -16.85 -17.28
N GLN A 282 20.68 -15.69 -16.78
CA GLN A 282 22.06 -15.36 -16.44
C GLN A 282 22.26 -15.14 -14.93
N THR A 283 21.20 -15.30 -14.13
CA THR A 283 21.23 -15.04 -12.68
C THR A 283 20.65 -16.22 -11.91
N ALA A 284 20.69 -16.16 -10.58
CA ALA A 284 20.09 -17.20 -9.74
C ALA A 284 18.60 -17.39 -10.11
N PRO A 285 18.11 -18.63 -10.19
CA PRO A 285 16.75 -18.93 -10.67
C PRO A 285 15.65 -18.42 -9.73
N VAL A 286 16.02 -18.13 -8.47
CA VAL A 286 15.16 -17.62 -7.42
C VAL A 286 15.81 -16.43 -6.72
N GLN A 287 15.01 -15.45 -6.30
CA GLN A 287 15.49 -14.26 -5.57
C GLN A 287 14.45 -13.72 -4.59
N ASP A 288 14.92 -13.03 -3.55
CA ASP A 288 14.05 -12.24 -2.66
C ASP A 288 13.38 -11.11 -3.44
N MET A 289 12.10 -10.82 -3.17
CA MET A 289 11.35 -9.77 -3.87
C MET A 289 12.07 -8.41 -3.80
N LYS A 290 12.55 -8.04 -2.60
CA LYS A 290 13.27 -6.78 -2.38
C LYS A 290 14.57 -6.70 -3.21
N LYS A 291 15.36 -7.78 -3.25
CA LYS A 291 16.59 -7.84 -4.06
C LYS A 291 16.31 -7.75 -5.55
N LEU A 292 15.24 -8.41 -6.01
CA LEU A 292 14.78 -8.34 -7.39
C LEU A 292 14.44 -6.89 -7.77
N ALA A 293 13.65 -6.20 -6.94
CA ALA A 293 13.26 -4.81 -7.20
C ALA A 293 14.46 -3.85 -7.19
N VAL A 294 15.37 -3.98 -6.22
CA VAL A 294 16.62 -3.20 -6.16
C VAL A 294 17.47 -3.41 -7.41
N ARG A 295 17.54 -4.63 -7.94
CA ARG A 295 18.28 -4.92 -9.19
C ARG A 295 17.67 -4.22 -10.40
N VAL A 296 16.34 -4.17 -10.49
CA VAL A 296 15.65 -3.45 -11.57
C VAL A 296 15.94 -1.96 -11.47
N GLU A 297 15.83 -1.38 -10.26
CA GLU A 297 16.17 0.03 -10.02
C GLU A 297 17.61 0.35 -10.43
N ALA A 298 18.57 -0.49 -10.04
CA ALA A 298 19.97 -0.30 -10.42
C ALA A 298 20.17 -0.34 -11.95
N ALA A 299 19.40 -1.16 -12.67
CA ALA A 299 19.43 -1.18 -14.13
C ALA A 299 18.85 0.11 -14.73
N LEU A 300 17.75 0.62 -14.18
CA LEU A 300 17.14 1.89 -14.59
C LEU A 300 18.06 3.08 -14.31
N ASP A 301 18.76 3.09 -13.17
CA ASP A 301 19.72 4.15 -12.84
C ASP A 301 20.93 4.14 -13.76
N ALA A 302 21.45 2.95 -14.10
CA ALA A 302 22.65 2.82 -14.92
C ALA A 302 22.42 3.09 -16.42
N LYS A 303 21.24 2.74 -16.94
CA LYS A 303 20.95 2.73 -18.39
C LYS A 303 19.73 3.57 -18.80
N GLY A 304 19.07 4.23 -17.84
CA GLY A 304 17.81 4.94 -18.07
C GLY A 304 16.60 4.00 -18.17
N LEU A 305 15.42 4.56 -18.46
CA LEU A 305 14.17 3.79 -18.52
C LEU A 305 14.14 2.76 -19.64
N ASP A 306 14.89 2.99 -20.72
CA ASP A 306 15.06 2.05 -21.83
C ASP A 306 15.79 0.75 -21.41
N ALA A 307 16.34 0.65 -20.19
CA ALA A 307 17.02 -0.54 -19.69
C ALA A 307 16.14 -1.80 -19.71
N VAL A 308 14.83 -1.61 -19.53
CA VAL A 308 13.83 -2.69 -19.50
C VAL A 308 13.04 -2.79 -20.80
N ALA A 309 13.36 -1.95 -21.80
CA ALA A 309 12.66 -1.94 -23.08
C ALA A 309 12.81 -3.28 -23.81
N PRO A 310 11.78 -3.70 -24.58
CA PRO A 310 11.89 -4.85 -25.46
C PRO A 310 13.06 -4.72 -26.45
N SER A 311 13.70 -5.85 -26.78
CA SER A 311 14.86 -5.88 -27.68
C SER A 311 14.59 -5.17 -29.02
N GLY A 312 15.52 -4.32 -29.46
CA GLY A 312 15.42 -3.57 -30.71
C GLY A 312 14.69 -2.23 -30.58
N TRP A 313 14.06 -1.93 -29.45
CA TRP A 313 13.48 -0.62 -29.18
C TRP A 313 14.51 0.30 -28.55
N LYS A 314 14.61 1.54 -29.04
CA LYS A 314 15.43 2.62 -28.47
C LYS A 314 14.61 3.91 -28.44
N GLY A 315 14.73 4.68 -27.37
CA GLY A 315 14.03 5.96 -27.23
C GLY A 315 12.54 5.80 -26.95
N ILE A 316 12.18 4.94 -25.99
CA ILE A 316 10.78 4.79 -25.59
C ILE A 316 10.35 6.03 -24.80
N GLY A 317 9.74 6.99 -25.51
CA GLY A 317 9.30 8.27 -24.95
C GLY A 317 8.01 8.21 -24.11
N TYR A 318 7.52 7.02 -23.76
CA TYR A 318 6.25 6.84 -23.04
C TYR A 318 6.37 6.07 -21.73
N TYR A 319 7.58 5.94 -21.19
CA TYR A 319 7.80 5.37 -19.86
C TYR A 319 7.86 6.45 -18.78
N SER A 320 7.35 6.07 -17.61
CA SER A 320 7.46 6.82 -16.37
C SER A 320 7.94 5.85 -15.29
N ARG A 321 8.88 6.26 -14.43
CA ARG A 321 9.46 5.36 -13.42
C ARG A 321 8.42 5.02 -12.34
N PRO A 322 8.05 3.73 -12.16
CA PRO A 322 7.27 3.31 -11.01
C PRO A 322 8.16 3.22 -9.76
N ARG A 323 7.56 3.16 -8.58
CA ARG A 323 8.28 2.82 -7.35
C ARG A 323 8.57 1.32 -7.31
N PRO A 324 9.64 0.88 -6.62
CA PRO A 324 9.98 -0.54 -6.47
C PRO A 324 8.82 -1.38 -5.91
N ILE A 325 8.05 -0.78 -5.00
CA ILE A 325 6.91 -1.43 -4.36
C ILE A 325 5.73 -1.67 -5.32
N GLU A 326 5.57 -0.84 -6.35
CA GLU A 326 4.53 -1.01 -7.38
C GLU A 326 4.88 -2.16 -8.33
N LEU A 327 6.16 -2.31 -8.67
CA LEU A 327 6.65 -3.48 -9.41
C LEU A 327 6.42 -4.76 -8.62
N ALA A 328 6.81 -4.78 -7.33
CA ALA A 328 6.58 -5.94 -6.46
C ALA A 328 5.09 -6.25 -6.31
N ALA A 329 4.26 -5.23 -6.17
CA ALA A 329 2.81 -5.35 -6.10
C ALA A 329 2.21 -5.96 -7.38
N ALA A 330 2.69 -5.58 -8.56
CA ALA A 330 2.26 -6.19 -9.82
C ALA A 330 2.67 -7.66 -9.91
N ILE A 331 3.92 -7.99 -9.55
CA ILE A 331 4.41 -9.37 -9.51
C ILE A 331 3.58 -10.23 -8.55
N ASN A 332 3.30 -9.75 -7.35
CA ASN A 332 2.49 -10.46 -6.34
C ASN A 332 1.03 -10.71 -6.79
N ARG A 333 0.55 -10.03 -7.84
CA ARG A 333 -0.78 -10.22 -8.44
C ARG A 333 -0.76 -11.10 -9.69
N TRP A 334 0.42 -11.55 -10.12
CA TRP A 334 0.58 -12.45 -11.24
C TRP A 334 0.08 -13.86 -10.88
N ARG A 335 -0.98 -14.32 -11.54
CA ARG A 335 -1.65 -15.60 -11.23
C ARG A 335 -0.76 -16.83 -11.42
N LEU A 336 0.29 -16.74 -12.26
CA LEU A 336 1.24 -17.83 -12.51
C LEU A 336 2.52 -17.72 -11.67
N LEU A 337 2.58 -16.76 -10.74
CA LEU A 337 3.71 -16.58 -9.84
C LEU A 337 4.00 -17.88 -9.08
N LYS A 338 5.27 -18.28 -9.04
CA LYS A 338 5.77 -19.36 -8.20
C LYS A 338 6.74 -18.82 -7.16
N VAL A 339 6.54 -19.24 -5.92
CA VAL A 339 7.33 -18.82 -4.77
C VAL A 339 7.68 -20.05 -3.93
N SER A 340 8.94 -20.17 -3.53
CA SER A 340 9.39 -21.12 -2.51
C SER A 340 9.72 -20.40 -1.22
N ILE A 341 9.67 -21.10 -0.09
CA ILE A 341 10.11 -20.61 1.21
C ILE A 341 11.50 -21.20 1.45
N ASP A 342 12.46 -20.36 1.82
CA ASP A 342 13.79 -20.81 2.22
C ASP A 342 13.76 -21.35 3.64
N ALA A 343 13.77 -22.69 3.78
CA ALA A 343 13.70 -23.34 5.09
C ALA A 343 14.99 -23.19 5.91
N SER A 344 16.08 -22.65 5.33
CA SER A 344 17.39 -22.53 5.99
C SER A 344 17.50 -21.34 6.97
N ALA A 345 16.46 -20.51 7.10
CA ALA A 345 16.47 -19.31 7.94
C ALA A 345 15.90 -19.52 9.36
N LYS A 346 15.46 -20.74 9.72
CA LYS A 346 14.76 -21.02 10.99
C LYS A 346 15.48 -21.98 11.96
N ASP A 347 16.76 -22.26 11.75
CA ASP A 347 17.59 -23.06 12.69
C ASP A 347 18.49 -22.20 13.56
#